data_AF-A6F436-F1
#
_entry.id   AF-A6F436-F1
#
_cell.length_a   1.000
_cell.length_b   1.000
_cell.length_c   1.000
_cell.angle_alpha   90.00
_cell.angle_beta   90.00
_cell.angle_gamma   90.00
#
_symmetry.space_group_name_H-M   'P 1'
#
loop_
_entity.id
_entity.type
_entity.pdbx_description
1 polymer ?
#
loop_
_entity_poly.entity_id
_entity_poly.type
_entity_poly.pdbx_seq_one_letter_code
_entity_poly.pdbx_strand_id
1 'polypeptide(L)'
;MSQSTQSHQQANNLWSSRMAFILAAAGSAVGLGNIWKFPYITGENGGGAFVLVYLACIFLIGIPVLIAETMIGRRGGQSPVATMRTLTQTEGASRGWRVIGWNGVIASFLVLSFYAVIGGWALVYIGKAASGLFTGADAETIGGQFGGLLANPWELLLWHSVFMTIVVVIVGRGIRSGLEKAVNMLMPLLFLLLVVMVIYAMNSGSFGRAVSFCSFPISAS
;
A
#
# COMPACT_ATOMS: atom_id res chain seq x y z
N MET A 1 37.50 28.72 -7.66
CA MET A 1 36.18 29.35 -7.40
C MET A 1 35.10 28.54 -8.12
N SER A 2 34.68 27.40 -7.54
CA SER A 2 33.57 26.56 -8.05
C SER A 2 33.28 25.30 -7.18
N GLN A 3 33.40 25.38 -5.84
CA GLN A 3 33.10 24.23 -4.96
C GLN A 3 32.00 24.47 -3.91
N SER A 4 31.30 25.61 -3.92
CA SER A 4 30.29 25.93 -2.91
C SER A 4 28.83 25.58 -3.26
N THR A 5 28.55 24.93 -4.40
CA THR A 5 27.16 24.78 -4.91
C THR A 5 26.55 23.38 -4.80
N GLN A 6 27.12 22.43 -4.05
CA GLN A 6 26.57 21.06 -3.94
C GLN A 6 26.00 20.67 -2.55
N SER A 7 26.12 21.51 -1.51
CA SER A 7 25.62 21.19 -0.17
C SER A 7 24.10 21.42 0.04
N HIS A 8 23.44 22.15 -0.85
CA HIS A 8 22.03 22.56 -0.64
C HIS A 8 20.97 21.59 -1.18
N GLN A 9 21.32 20.58 -1.98
CA GLN A 9 20.35 19.63 -2.56
C GLN A 9 20.07 18.41 -1.68
N GLN A 10 20.95 18.04 -0.75
CA GLN A 10 20.74 16.88 0.13
C GLN A 10 19.85 17.19 1.36
N ALA A 11 19.85 18.43 1.85
CA ALA A 11 19.08 18.81 3.04
C ALA A 11 17.55 18.82 2.82
N ASN A 12 17.09 18.93 1.57
CA ASN A 12 15.66 19.08 1.24
C ASN A 12 14.91 17.75 1.01
N ASN A 13 15.62 16.62 0.91
CA ASN A 13 15.04 15.29 0.68
C ASN A 13 14.98 14.41 1.94
N LEU A 14 15.31 14.96 3.10
CA LEU A 14 15.24 14.24 4.38
C LEU A 14 13.84 14.39 5.00
N TRP A 15 13.34 13.30 5.57
CA TRP A 15 12.08 13.26 6.33
C TRP A 15 12.12 14.26 7.49
N SER A 16 11.00 14.96 7.74
CA SER A 16 10.98 15.98 8.79
C SER A 16 11.18 15.40 10.19
N SER A 17 10.77 14.14 10.40
CA SER A 17 10.88 13.43 11.67
C SER A 17 11.03 11.92 11.49
N ARG A 18 11.56 11.24 12.51
CA ARG A 18 11.60 9.75 12.56
C ARG A 18 10.20 9.15 12.50
N MET A 19 9.21 9.83 13.09
CA MET A 19 7.82 9.39 13.09
C MET A 19 7.20 9.48 11.70
N ALA A 20 7.50 10.55 10.94
CA ALA A 20 7.09 10.67 9.54
C ALA A 20 7.68 9.55 8.67
N PHE A 21 8.94 9.18 8.88
CA PHE A 21 9.56 8.04 8.19
C PHE A 21 8.85 6.72 8.56
N ILE A 22 8.59 6.47 9.84
CA ILE A 22 7.90 5.25 10.29
C ILE A 22 6.48 5.19 9.73
N LEU A 23 5.73 6.30 9.78
CA LEU A 23 4.38 6.38 9.23
C LEU A 23 4.36 6.18 7.72
N ALA A 24 5.36 6.70 7.00
CA ALA A 24 5.48 6.47 5.56
C ALA A 24 5.85 5.02 5.22
N ALA A 25 6.77 4.42 5.97
CA ALA A 25 7.09 3.00 5.83
C ALA A 25 5.86 2.13 6.14
N ALA A 26 5.12 2.43 7.21
CA ALA A 26 3.89 1.77 7.56
C ALA A 26 2.81 1.96 6.47
N GLY A 27 2.66 3.17 5.93
CA GLY A 27 1.73 3.46 4.85
C GLY A 27 2.09 2.77 3.53
N SER A 28 3.36 2.50 3.28
CA SER A 28 3.79 1.66 2.15
C SER A 28 3.46 0.19 2.36
N ALA A 29 3.39 -0.28 3.61
CA ALA A 29 3.08 -1.67 3.95
C ALA A 29 1.56 -1.91 4.11
N VAL A 30 0.82 -0.88 4.52
CA VAL A 30 -0.64 -0.92 4.69
C VAL A 30 -1.31 -0.38 3.43
N GLY A 31 -1.81 -1.29 2.59
CA GLY A 31 -2.52 -0.94 1.36
C GLY A 31 -3.87 -1.63 1.24
N LEU A 32 -4.53 -1.40 0.09
CA LEU A 32 -5.81 -2.04 -0.29
C LEU A 32 -5.77 -3.57 -0.11
N GLY A 33 -4.63 -4.20 -0.41
CA GLY A 33 -4.42 -5.64 -0.23
C GLY A 33 -4.80 -6.15 1.16
N ASN A 34 -4.44 -5.41 2.22
CA ASN A 34 -4.72 -5.78 3.61
C ASN A 34 -6.21 -5.65 3.96
N ILE A 35 -6.94 -4.77 3.27
CA ILE A 35 -8.34 -4.46 3.57
C ILE A 35 -9.28 -5.48 2.92
N TRP A 36 -9.01 -5.89 1.68
CA TRP A 36 -9.96 -6.71 0.91
C TRP A 36 -9.48 -8.12 0.56
N LYS A 37 -8.18 -8.30 0.31
CA LYS A 37 -7.60 -9.51 -0.29
C LYS A 37 -7.10 -10.43 0.81
N PHE A 38 -6.52 -9.86 1.86
CA PHE A 38 -6.14 -10.61 3.04
C PHE A 38 -7.36 -11.29 3.71
N PRO A 39 -8.48 -10.61 4.01
CA PRO A 39 -9.65 -11.28 4.58
C PRO A 39 -10.27 -12.30 3.62
N TYR A 40 -10.30 -12.00 2.32
CA TYR A 40 -10.82 -12.92 1.29
C TYR A 40 -10.02 -14.22 1.23
N ILE A 41 -8.69 -14.14 1.08
CA ILE A 41 -7.81 -15.31 1.03
C ILE A 41 -7.85 -16.07 2.35
N THR A 42 -7.86 -15.36 3.48
CA THR A 42 -8.01 -15.97 4.81
C THR A 42 -9.35 -16.73 4.92
N GLY A 43 -10.43 -16.16 4.39
CA GLY A 43 -11.74 -16.77 4.27
C GLY A 43 -11.71 -18.10 3.53
N GLU A 44 -11.06 -18.13 2.36
CA GLU A 44 -11.00 -19.31 1.49
C GLU A 44 -9.99 -20.37 1.95
N ASN A 45 -8.92 -19.99 2.66
CA ASN A 45 -7.78 -20.88 2.99
C ASN A 45 -7.80 -21.40 4.44
N GLY A 46 -8.96 -21.49 5.07
CA GLY A 46 -9.09 -22.10 6.41
C GLY A 46 -8.81 -21.14 7.57
N GLY A 47 -9.05 -19.84 7.38
CA GLY A 47 -9.15 -18.86 8.46
C GLY A 47 -7.87 -18.72 9.29
N GLY A 48 -7.98 -18.98 10.59
CA GLY A 48 -6.88 -18.81 11.56
C GLY A 48 -5.63 -19.63 11.27
N ALA A 49 -5.75 -20.84 10.70
CA ALA A 49 -4.59 -21.67 10.35
C ALA A 49 -3.72 -21.04 9.26
N PHE A 50 -4.36 -20.45 8.23
CA PHE A 50 -3.67 -19.67 7.21
C PHE A 50 -2.97 -18.45 7.81
N VAL A 51 -3.63 -17.74 8.73
CA VAL A 51 -3.05 -16.56 9.39
C VAL A 51 -1.79 -16.93 10.17
N LEU A 52 -1.76 -18.06 10.87
CA LEU A 52 -0.56 -18.51 11.61
C LEU A 52 0.63 -18.77 10.68
N VAL A 53 0.42 -19.51 9.59
CA VAL A 53 1.47 -19.77 8.58
C VAL A 53 1.91 -18.46 7.92
N TYR A 54 0.96 -17.58 7.60
CA TYR A 54 1.23 -16.26 7.04
C TYR A 54 2.12 -15.42 7.97
N LEU A 55 1.81 -15.37 9.27
CA LEU A 55 2.61 -14.66 10.27
C LEU A 55 4.01 -15.27 10.44
N ALA A 56 4.12 -16.60 10.41
CA ALA A 56 5.41 -17.28 10.45
C ALA A 56 6.27 -16.92 9.22
N CYS A 57 5.68 -16.90 8.02
CA CYS A 57 6.38 -16.48 6.80
C CYS A 57 6.81 -15.00 6.85
N ILE A 58 5.96 -14.10 7.39
CA ILE A 58 6.35 -12.70 7.60
C ILE A 58 7.55 -12.62 8.54
N PHE A 59 7.53 -13.37 9.64
CA PHE A 59 8.61 -13.32 10.62
C PHE A 59 9.93 -13.89 10.07
N LEU A 60 9.87 -15.02 9.37
CA LEU A 60 11.05 -15.73 8.87
C LEU A 60 11.63 -15.16 7.58
N ILE A 61 10.81 -14.57 6.72
CA ILE A 61 11.21 -14.11 5.39
C ILE A 61 10.99 -12.60 5.26
N GLY A 62 9.78 -12.13 5.57
CA GLY A 62 9.40 -10.73 5.39
C GLY A 62 10.26 -9.75 6.19
N ILE A 63 10.44 -9.98 7.49
CA ILE A 63 11.23 -9.11 8.37
C ILE A 63 12.71 -9.10 7.94
N PRO A 64 13.40 -10.23 7.73
CA PRO A 64 14.78 -10.24 7.25
C PRO A 64 14.97 -9.51 5.91
N VAL A 65 14.06 -9.71 4.96
CA VAL A 65 14.11 -9.03 3.65
C VAL A 65 13.93 -7.52 3.83
N LEU A 66 12.96 -7.09 4.64
CA LEU A 66 12.73 -5.66 4.93
C LEU A 66 13.96 -5.01 5.58
N ILE A 67 14.61 -5.70 6.52
CA ILE A 67 15.84 -5.23 7.16
C ILE A 67 16.95 -5.10 6.12
N ALA A 68 17.14 -6.12 5.27
CA ALA A 68 18.16 -6.10 4.22
C ALA A 68 17.94 -4.94 3.23
N GLU A 69 16.72 -4.74 2.73
CA GLU A 69 16.38 -3.65 1.83
C GLU A 69 16.61 -2.27 2.49
N THR A 70 16.19 -2.12 3.75
CA THR A 70 16.38 -0.87 4.49
C THR A 70 17.87 -0.58 4.72
N MET A 71 18.69 -1.59 5.02
CA MET A 71 20.13 -1.44 5.17
C MET A 71 20.82 -1.04 3.86
N ILE A 72 20.45 -1.68 2.75
CA ILE A 72 20.95 -1.36 1.41
C ILE A 72 20.58 0.08 1.04
N GLY A 73 19.31 0.47 1.23
CA GLY A 73 18.82 1.82 0.94
C GLY A 73 19.52 2.90 1.77
N ARG A 74 19.75 2.64 3.07
CA ARG A 74 20.47 3.57 3.97
C ARG A 74 21.94 3.73 3.60
N ARG A 75 22.62 2.67 3.15
CA ARG A 75 24.01 2.75 2.68
C ARG A 75 24.12 3.41 1.31
N GLY A 76 23.18 3.18 0.41
CA GLY A 76 23.19 3.73 -0.94
C GLY A 76 22.78 5.19 -1.02
N GLY A 77 21.77 5.61 -0.25
CA GLY A 77 21.26 6.99 -0.23
C GLY A 77 20.74 7.51 -1.59
N GLN A 78 20.49 6.61 -2.55
CA GLN A 78 20.15 6.90 -3.94
C GLN A 78 18.98 6.02 -4.40
N SER A 79 18.49 6.22 -5.63
CA SER A 79 17.47 5.35 -6.23
C SER A 79 17.92 3.88 -6.25
N PRO A 80 17.01 2.88 -6.24
CA PRO A 80 17.38 1.47 -6.13
C PRO A 80 18.42 1.02 -7.17
N VAL A 81 18.27 1.46 -8.43
CA VAL A 81 19.21 1.15 -9.52
C VAL A 81 20.58 1.80 -9.27
N ALA A 82 20.61 3.07 -8.84
CA ALA A 82 21.85 3.79 -8.57
C ALA A 82 22.57 3.23 -7.34
N THR A 83 21.83 2.92 -6.27
CA THR A 83 22.32 2.25 -5.07
C THR A 83 22.97 0.92 -5.41
N MET A 84 22.30 0.05 -6.17
CA MET A 84 22.88 -1.24 -6.56
C MET A 84 24.09 -1.07 -7.50
N ARG A 85 24.11 -0.05 -8.36
CA ARG A 85 25.27 0.26 -9.20
C ARG A 85 26.48 0.69 -8.36
N THR A 86 26.28 1.60 -7.41
CA THR A 86 27.34 2.14 -6.54
C THR A 86 27.88 1.06 -5.61
N LEU A 87 27.00 0.34 -4.90
CA LEU A 87 27.40 -0.71 -3.95
C LEU A 87 28.13 -1.86 -4.63
N THR A 88 27.71 -2.28 -5.83
CA THR A 88 28.44 -3.32 -6.57
C THR A 88 29.82 -2.88 -7.02
N GLN A 89 30.04 -1.58 -7.23
CA GLN A 89 31.36 -1.03 -7.59
C GLN A 89 32.25 -0.88 -6.35
N THR A 90 31.71 -0.44 -5.22
CA THR A 90 32.50 -0.21 -3.99
C THR A 90 32.85 -1.49 -3.26
N GLU A 91 31.97 -2.48 -3.25
CA GLU A 91 32.16 -3.75 -2.51
C GLU A 91 32.76 -4.88 -3.38
N GLY A 92 33.11 -4.59 -4.64
CA GLY A 92 33.66 -5.58 -5.57
C GLY A 92 32.70 -6.72 -5.93
N ALA A 93 31.40 -6.57 -5.65
CA ALA A 93 30.39 -7.58 -5.93
C ALA A 93 30.10 -7.72 -7.44
N SER A 94 29.55 -8.87 -7.86
CA SER A 94 29.28 -9.13 -9.27
C SER A 94 28.28 -8.13 -9.87
N ARG A 95 28.48 -7.74 -11.14
CA ARG A 95 27.59 -6.81 -11.84
C ARG A 95 26.14 -7.32 -11.96
N GLY A 96 25.92 -8.64 -11.79
CA GLY A 96 24.60 -9.26 -11.81
C GLY A 96 23.65 -8.75 -10.72
N TRP A 97 24.17 -8.32 -9.58
CA TRP A 97 23.36 -7.73 -8.50
C TRP A 97 22.63 -6.44 -8.91
N ARG A 98 23.08 -5.78 -9.99
CA ARG A 98 22.38 -4.60 -10.53
C ARG A 98 20.99 -4.92 -11.09
N VAL A 99 20.74 -6.18 -11.47
CA VAL A 99 19.43 -6.63 -11.97
C VAL A 99 18.36 -6.48 -10.89
N ILE A 100 18.69 -6.69 -9.62
CA ILE A 100 17.74 -6.56 -8.51
C ILE A 100 17.19 -5.13 -8.41
N GLY A 101 18.05 -4.12 -8.59
CA GLY A 101 17.62 -2.72 -8.59
C GLY A 101 16.64 -2.39 -9.73
N TRP A 102 16.88 -2.96 -10.92
CA TRP A 102 15.97 -2.80 -12.07
C TRP A 102 14.66 -3.57 -11.89
N ASN A 103 14.73 -4.78 -11.35
CA ASN A 103 13.56 -5.59 -11.06
C ASN A 103 12.62 -4.87 -10.08
N GLY A 104 13.16 -4.21 -9.06
CA GLY A 104 12.37 -3.40 -8.13
C GLY A 104 11.62 -2.26 -8.83
N VAL A 105 12.29 -1.51 -9.72
CA VAL A 105 11.65 -0.42 -10.47
C VAL A 105 10.54 -0.93 -11.40
N ILE A 106 10.79 -2.03 -12.11
CA ILE A 106 9.80 -2.64 -13.00
C ILE A 106 8.61 -3.15 -12.19
N ALA A 107 8.87 -3.85 -11.08
CA ALA A 107 7.82 -4.33 -10.18
C ALA A 107 6.97 -3.17 -9.63
N SER A 108 7.59 -2.09 -9.15
CA SER A 108 6.86 -0.91 -8.68
C SER A 108 6.01 -0.26 -9.79
N PHE A 109 6.52 -0.21 -11.02
CA PHE A 109 5.77 0.32 -12.16
C PHE A 109 4.55 -0.55 -12.52
N LEU A 110 4.74 -1.88 -12.58
CA LEU A 110 3.65 -2.83 -12.82
C LEU A 110 2.62 -2.80 -11.70
N VAL A 111 3.06 -2.68 -10.45
CA VAL A 111 2.15 -2.53 -9.31
C VAL A 111 1.34 -1.25 -9.44
N LEU A 112 1.98 -0.13 -9.74
CA LEU A 112 1.30 1.15 -9.90
C LEU A 112 0.23 1.10 -11.01
N SER A 113 0.50 0.44 -12.14
CA SER A 113 -0.42 0.43 -13.27
C SER A 113 -1.78 -0.20 -12.93
N PHE A 114 -1.80 -1.33 -12.22
CA PHE A 114 -3.06 -1.95 -11.80
C PHE A 114 -3.67 -1.28 -10.56
N TYR A 115 -2.85 -0.82 -9.61
CA TYR A 115 -3.35 -0.10 -8.43
C TYR A 115 -4.02 1.23 -8.81
N ALA A 116 -3.55 1.90 -9.86
CA ALA A 116 -4.16 3.14 -10.33
C ALA A 116 -5.60 2.95 -10.82
N VAL A 117 -5.92 1.81 -11.43
CA VAL A 117 -7.30 1.46 -11.83
C VAL A 117 -8.18 1.25 -10.59
N ILE A 118 -7.69 0.46 -9.63
CA ILE A 118 -8.40 0.18 -8.38
C ILE A 118 -8.62 1.47 -7.56
N GLY A 119 -7.62 2.35 -7.53
CA GLY A 119 -7.72 3.67 -6.90
C GLY A 119 -8.81 4.53 -7.56
N GLY A 120 -8.94 4.46 -8.88
CA GLY A 120 -10.04 5.08 -9.62
C GLY A 120 -11.42 4.58 -9.16
N TRP A 121 -11.58 3.26 -8.99
CA TRP A 121 -12.84 2.70 -8.45
C TRP A 121 -13.15 3.24 -7.06
N ALA A 122 -12.15 3.33 -6.18
CA ALA A 122 -12.34 3.88 -4.84
C ALA A 122 -12.87 5.33 -4.89
N LEU A 123 -12.34 6.18 -5.79
CA LEU A 123 -12.83 7.56 -5.96
C LEU A 123 -14.28 7.63 -6.42
N VAL A 124 -14.67 6.78 -7.38
CA VAL A 124 -16.06 6.67 -7.85
C VAL A 124 -16.99 6.34 -6.69
N TYR A 125 -16.62 5.32 -5.90
CA TYR A 125 -17.46 4.84 -4.79
C TYR A 125 -17.54 5.83 -3.64
N ILE A 126 -16.47 6.60 -3.37
CA ILE A 126 -16.53 7.72 -2.42
C ILE A 126 -17.56 8.76 -2.89
N GLY A 127 -17.54 9.12 -4.18
CA GLY A 127 -18.52 10.06 -4.76
C GLY A 127 -19.96 9.54 -4.68
N LYS A 128 -20.19 8.27 -5.03
CA LYS A 128 -21.51 7.61 -4.94
C LYS A 128 -22.00 7.46 -3.49
N ALA A 129 -21.09 7.22 -2.55
CA ALA A 129 -21.44 7.17 -1.13
C ALA A 129 -21.82 8.55 -0.60
N ALA A 130 -21.06 9.59 -0.99
CA ALA A 130 -21.35 10.97 -0.61
C ALA A 130 -22.68 11.49 -1.19
N SER A 131 -23.09 11.02 -2.37
CA SER A 131 -24.39 11.37 -2.96
C SER A 131 -25.59 10.62 -2.35
N GLY A 132 -25.35 9.71 -1.39
CA GLY A 132 -26.40 8.92 -0.74
C GLY A 132 -26.95 7.78 -1.59
N LEU A 133 -26.31 7.45 -2.72
CA LEU A 133 -26.80 6.45 -3.68
C LEU A 133 -26.91 5.03 -3.10
N PHE A 134 -26.15 4.75 -2.02
CA PHE A 134 -26.16 3.46 -1.34
C PHE A 134 -27.15 3.37 -0.16
N THR A 135 -27.91 4.43 0.12
CA THR A 135 -28.90 4.41 1.22
C THR A 135 -30.09 3.54 0.85
N GLY A 136 -30.23 2.39 1.51
CA GLY A 136 -31.31 1.42 1.25
C GLY A 136 -31.12 0.57 -0.01
N ALA A 137 -29.96 0.61 -0.66
CA ALA A 137 -29.66 -0.23 -1.82
C ALA A 137 -29.39 -1.68 -1.40
N ASP A 138 -29.88 -2.63 -2.19
CA ASP A 138 -29.59 -4.06 -2.03
C ASP A 138 -28.24 -4.45 -2.68
N ALA A 139 -27.75 -5.64 -2.32
CA ALA A 139 -26.46 -6.14 -2.81
C ALA A 139 -26.44 -6.32 -4.34
N GLU A 140 -27.59 -6.65 -4.94
CA GLU A 140 -27.75 -6.84 -6.38
C GLU A 140 -27.62 -5.51 -7.13
N THR A 141 -28.26 -4.44 -6.63
CA THR A 141 -28.11 -3.08 -7.21
C THR A 141 -26.66 -2.60 -7.11
N ILE A 142 -25.98 -2.85 -5.98
CA ILE A 142 -24.57 -2.46 -5.82
C ILE A 142 -23.67 -3.25 -6.78
N GLY A 143 -23.92 -4.56 -6.95
CA GLY A 143 -23.22 -5.41 -7.90
C GLY A 143 -23.45 -4.98 -9.36
N GLY A 144 -24.69 -4.66 -9.72
CA GLY A 144 -25.05 -4.15 -11.04
C GLY A 144 -24.37 -2.80 -11.35
N GLN A 145 -24.27 -1.91 -10.37
CA GLN A 145 -23.52 -0.65 -10.54
C GLN A 145 -22.02 -0.88 -10.72
N PHE A 146 -21.44 -1.88 -10.05
CA PHE A 146 -20.04 -2.25 -10.28
C PHE A 146 -19.85 -2.79 -11.70
N GLY A 147 -20.73 -3.70 -12.15
CA GLY A 147 -20.73 -4.22 -13.52
C GLY A 147 -20.88 -3.11 -14.57
N GLY A 148 -21.77 -2.15 -14.33
CA GLY A 148 -21.96 -0.98 -15.19
C GLY A 148 -20.72 -0.08 -15.25
N LEU A 149 -20.03 0.13 -14.11
CA LEU A 149 -18.76 0.83 -14.07
C LEU A 149 -17.69 0.10 -14.90
N LEU A 150 -17.58 -1.22 -14.74
CA LEU A 150 -16.64 -2.05 -15.50
C LEU A 150 -16.94 -2.06 -17.00
N ALA A 151 -18.21 -1.94 -17.38
CA ALA A 151 -18.67 -1.90 -18.76
C ALA A 151 -18.50 -0.53 -19.44
N ASN A 152 -18.11 0.52 -18.71
CA ASN A 152 -17.95 1.88 -19.23
C ASN A 152 -16.47 2.32 -19.28
N PRO A 153 -15.76 2.10 -20.39
CA PRO A 153 -14.34 2.43 -20.52
C PRO A 153 -14.03 3.91 -20.31
N TRP A 154 -14.95 4.81 -20.69
CA TRP A 154 -14.74 6.25 -20.57
C TRP A 154 -14.75 6.71 -19.11
N GLU A 155 -15.70 6.19 -18.33
CA GLU A 155 -15.77 6.47 -16.90
C GLU A 155 -14.55 5.88 -16.17
N LEU A 156 -14.15 4.65 -16.48
CA LEU A 156 -12.93 4.02 -15.96
C LEU A 156 -11.68 4.86 -16.26
N LEU A 157 -11.49 5.27 -17.51
CA LEU A 157 -10.34 6.06 -17.93
C LEU A 157 -10.32 7.45 -17.27
N LEU A 158 -11.48 8.09 -17.12
CA LEU A 158 -11.59 9.37 -16.44
C LEU A 158 -11.15 9.24 -14.98
N TRP A 159 -11.72 8.31 -14.22
CA TRP A 159 -11.41 8.18 -12.80
C TRP A 159 -10.00 7.64 -12.54
N HIS A 160 -9.48 6.78 -13.42
CA HIS A 160 -8.07 6.41 -13.43
C HIS A 160 -7.17 7.64 -13.63
N SER A 161 -7.49 8.48 -14.62
CA SER A 161 -6.70 9.69 -14.92
C SER A 161 -6.74 10.71 -13.79
N VAL A 162 -7.91 10.88 -13.15
CA VAL A 162 -8.07 11.73 -11.95
C VAL A 162 -7.21 11.19 -10.81
N PHE A 163 -7.28 9.88 -10.54
CA PHE A 163 -6.47 9.24 -9.50
C PHE A 163 -4.97 9.43 -9.76
N MET A 164 -4.52 9.16 -10.99
CA MET A 164 -3.12 9.35 -11.38
C MET A 164 -2.68 10.81 -11.27
N THR A 165 -3.54 11.77 -11.61
CA THR A 165 -3.24 13.19 -11.45
C THR A 165 -3.03 13.54 -9.98
N ILE A 166 -3.87 13.03 -9.07
CA ILE A 166 -3.70 13.23 -7.62
C ILE A 166 -2.35 12.66 -7.15
N VAL A 167 -2.03 11.43 -7.57
CA VAL A 167 -0.75 10.78 -7.22
C VAL A 167 0.44 11.61 -7.73
N VAL A 168 0.43 12.03 -9.00
CA VAL A 168 1.49 12.85 -9.61
C VAL A 168 1.62 14.20 -8.90
N VAL A 169 0.52 14.85 -8.52
CA VAL A 169 0.55 16.12 -7.78
C VAL A 169 1.15 15.94 -6.38
N ILE A 170 0.80 14.86 -5.67
CA ILE A 170 1.34 14.57 -4.33
C ILE A 170 2.84 14.28 -4.42
N VAL A 171 3.26 13.43 -5.37
CA VAL A 171 4.66 13.07 -5.57
C VAL A 171 5.47 14.27 -6.08
N GLY A 172 4.91 15.06 -6.99
CA GLY A 172 5.54 16.24 -7.57
C GLY A 172 5.78 17.38 -6.57
N ARG A 173 5.00 17.44 -5.49
CA ARG A 173 5.26 18.35 -4.34
C ARG A 173 6.47 17.91 -3.51
N GLY A 174 6.93 16.67 -3.65
CA GLY A 174 8.07 16.12 -2.93
C GLY A 174 7.70 15.50 -1.58
N ILE A 175 8.73 15.00 -0.88
CA ILE A 175 8.55 14.17 0.33
C ILE A 175 7.88 14.96 1.45
N ARG A 176 8.45 16.11 1.84
CA ARG A 176 8.00 16.86 3.03
C ARG A 176 6.66 17.56 2.87
N SER A 177 6.42 18.19 1.72
CA SER A 177 5.22 19.02 1.51
C SER A 177 4.06 18.27 0.84
N GLY A 178 4.33 17.12 0.21
CA GLY A 178 3.35 16.26 -0.42
C GLY A 178 3.15 14.96 0.35
N LEU A 179 4.09 14.02 0.18
CA LEU A 179 3.96 12.64 0.64
C LEU A 179 3.75 12.53 2.16
N GLU A 180 4.59 13.22 2.94
CA GLU A 180 4.54 13.19 4.40
C GLU A 180 3.20 13.72 4.94
N LYS A 181 2.69 14.83 4.39
CA LYS A 181 1.39 15.37 4.79
C LYS A 181 0.24 14.42 4.45
N ALA A 182 0.29 13.83 3.26
CA ALA A 182 -0.72 12.87 2.83
C ALA A 182 -0.75 11.64 3.76
N VAL A 183 0.41 11.05 4.05
CA VAL A 183 0.51 9.88 4.93
C VAL A 183 0.06 10.22 6.35
N ASN A 184 0.54 11.33 6.92
CA ASN A 184 0.20 11.73 8.29
C ASN A 184 -1.30 12.03 8.47
N MET A 185 -2.02 12.36 7.39
CA MET A 185 -3.47 12.56 7.41
C MET A 185 -4.25 11.28 7.10
N LEU A 186 -3.87 10.56 6.05
CA LEU A 186 -4.60 9.40 5.54
C LEU A 186 -4.45 8.16 6.44
N MET A 187 -3.28 7.94 7.03
CA MET A 187 -3.04 6.76 7.87
C MET A 187 -3.89 6.77 9.16
N PRO A 188 -3.93 7.86 9.96
CA PRO A 188 -4.81 7.92 11.13
C PRO A 188 -6.28 7.84 10.76
N LEU A 189 -6.69 8.46 9.65
CA LEU A 189 -8.06 8.40 9.16
C LEU A 189 -8.47 6.96 8.82
N LEU A 190 -7.62 6.23 8.11
CA LEU A 190 -7.86 4.82 7.79
C LEU A 190 -7.99 3.99 9.07
N PHE A 191 -7.07 4.17 10.03
CA PHE A 191 -7.11 3.45 11.29
C PHE A 191 -8.40 3.72 12.06
N LEU A 192 -8.82 5.00 12.15
CA LEU A 192 -10.06 5.39 12.80
C LEU A 192 -11.28 4.73 12.14
N LEU A 193 -11.35 4.76 10.80
CA LEU A 193 -12.43 4.13 10.03
C LEU A 193 -12.50 2.63 10.29
N LEU A 194 -11.35 1.94 10.33
CA LEU A 194 -11.29 0.51 10.65
C LEU A 194 -11.79 0.22 12.06
N VAL A 195 -11.39 1.02 13.06
CA VAL A 195 -11.87 0.87 14.45
C VAL A 195 -13.39 1.04 14.52
N VAL A 196 -13.94 2.06 13.86
CA VAL A 196 -15.40 2.29 13.80
C VAL A 196 -16.11 1.10 13.15
N MET A 197 -15.59 0.58 12.03
CA MET A 197 -16.14 -0.58 11.36
C MET A 197 -16.13 -1.83 12.26
N VAL A 198 -15.05 -2.06 13.00
CA VAL A 198 -14.96 -3.17 13.95
C VAL A 198 -16.00 -3.03 15.06
N ILE A 199 -16.12 -1.85 15.67
CA ILE A 199 -17.13 -1.60 16.72
C ILE A 199 -18.55 -1.83 16.18
N TYR A 200 -18.83 -1.34 14.98
CA TYR A 200 -20.13 -1.57 14.33
C TYR A 200 -20.38 -3.06 14.05
N ALA A 201 -19.38 -3.79 13.56
CA ALA A 201 -19.47 -5.23 13.30
C ALA A 201 -19.62 -6.05 14.59
N MET A 202 -19.06 -5.60 15.71
CA MET A 202 -19.27 -6.23 17.01
C MET A 202 -20.75 -6.12 17.46
N ASN A 203 -21.37 -4.98 17.17
CA ASN A 203 -22.77 -4.71 17.53
C ASN A 203 -23.79 -5.37 16.59
N SER A 204 -23.37 -5.89 15.42
CA SER A 204 -24.26 -6.52 14.44
C SER A 204 -24.62 -7.99 14.76
N GLY A 205 -24.20 -8.52 15.90
CA GLY A 205 -24.64 -9.83 16.44
C GLY A 205 -23.95 -11.07 15.85
N SER A 206 -23.03 -10.90 14.89
CA SER A 206 -22.30 -12.00 14.23
C SER A 206 -20.86 -12.21 14.74
N PHE A 207 -20.45 -11.43 15.76
CA PHE A 207 -19.08 -11.41 16.28
C PHE A 207 -18.59 -12.77 16.79
N GLY A 208 -19.45 -13.55 17.46
CA GLY A 208 -19.08 -14.87 17.96
C GLY A 208 -18.67 -15.86 16.87
N ARG A 209 -19.32 -15.81 15.69
CA ARG A 209 -18.94 -16.63 14.53
C ARG A 209 -17.63 -16.18 13.92
N ALA A 210 -17.41 -14.87 13.80
CA ALA A 210 -16.15 -14.30 13.29
C ALA A 210 -14.95 -14.64 14.19
N VAL A 211 -15.11 -14.55 15.51
CA VAL A 211 -14.07 -14.95 16.47
C VAL A 211 -13.81 -16.44 16.37
N SER A 212 -14.84 -17.28 16.33
CA SER A 212 -14.66 -18.73 16.19
C SER A 212 -13.91 -19.09 14.91
N PHE A 213 -14.27 -18.49 13.77
CA PHE A 213 -13.58 -18.67 12.49
C PHE A 213 -12.09 -18.26 12.52
N CYS A 214 -11.76 -17.20 13.25
CA CYS A 214 -10.39 -16.75 13.44
C CYS A 214 -9.62 -17.62 14.48
N SER A 215 -10.34 -18.23 15.42
CA SER A 215 -9.76 -18.89 16.60
C SER A 215 -9.60 -20.41 16.47
N PHE A 216 -10.05 -21.06 15.39
CA PHE A 216 -9.94 -22.52 15.27
C PHE A 216 -8.54 -22.97 14.83
N PRO A 217 -7.80 -23.73 15.66
CA PRO A 217 -6.65 -24.48 15.22
C PRO A 217 -7.14 -25.82 14.62
N ILE A 218 -6.68 -26.13 13.42
CA ILE A 218 -6.43 -27.50 12.93
C ILE A 218 -7.56 -28.51 13.22
N SER A 219 -8.55 -28.62 12.33
CA SER A 219 -9.13 -29.94 12.04
C SER A 219 -8.97 -30.21 10.55
N ALA A 220 -7.93 -30.97 10.24
CA ALA A 220 -7.86 -31.70 8.99
C ALA A 220 -9.01 -32.73 9.00
N SER A 221 -9.97 -32.56 8.10
CA SER A 221 -10.77 -33.63 7.50
C SER A 221 -11.46 -33.11 6.25
#